data_AF-C6TES7-F1
#
_entry.id   AF-C6TES7-F1
#
_cell.length_a   1.000
_cell.length_b   1.000
_cell.length_c   1.000
_cell.angle_alpha   90.00
_cell.angle_beta   90.00
_cell.angle_gamma   90.00
#
_symmetry.space_group_name_H-M   'P 1'
#
loop_
_entity.id
_entity.type
_entity.pdbx_description
1 polymer ?
#
loop_
_entity_poly.entity_id
_entity_poly.type
_entity_poly.pdbx_seq_one_letter_code
_entity_poly.pdbx_strand_id
1 'polypeptide(L)'
;MEDWLDTQNNSADIYVLGFQEIVPLNAANVLGPQNRKVSMKWNSLIGAALNNRTPTKVVEENKTAEPQKIYPLKEHIYAEGEHGQDFQCIISRQMVGMFITIWVRCDLYQTIRHLSILSVGCGIMGCLGNKGSISIRFYLHETSFCFICSHLASGGERSRPKT
;
A
#
# COMPACT_ATOMS: atom_id res chain seq x y z
N MET A 1 -11.69 -4.70 -11.12
CA MET A 1 -11.06 -4.90 -9.80
C MET A 1 -11.88 -5.88 -8.98
N GLU A 2 -13.21 -5.85 -9.12
CA GLU A 2 -14.15 -6.83 -8.56
C GLU A 2 -13.83 -8.29 -8.90
N ASP A 3 -13.34 -8.60 -10.11
CA ASP A 3 -12.92 -9.99 -10.42
C ASP A 3 -11.67 -10.46 -9.65
N TRP A 4 -10.89 -9.51 -9.11
CA TRP A 4 -9.64 -9.79 -8.40
C TRP A 4 -9.80 -9.71 -6.87
N LEU A 5 -10.66 -8.79 -6.40
CA LEU A 5 -11.02 -8.66 -4.99
C LEU A 5 -12.39 -9.33 -4.81
N ASP A 6 -12.48 -10.44 -4.08
CA ASP A 6 -13.75 -11.13 -3.75
C ASP A 6 -14.61 -10.27 -2.80
N THR A 7 -15.09 -9.13 -3.30
CA THR A 7 -15.87 -8.14 -2.55
C THR A 7 -17.34 -8.53 -2.44
N GLN A 8 -17.79 -9.54 -3.19
CA GLN A 8 -19.18 -9.98 -3.20
C GLN A 8 -19.51 -10.90 -2.02
N ASN A 9 -18.57 -11.76 -1.62
CA ASN A 9 -18.78 -12.69 -0.51
C ASN A 9 -18.41 -12.06 0.85
N ASN A 10 -17.72 -10.92 0.84
CA ASN A 10 -17.39 -10.09 1.99
C ASN A 10 -16.90 -10.87 3.24
N SER A 11 -16.07 -11.89 3.00
CA SER A 11 -15.63 -12.84 4.03
C SER A 11 -14.32 -12.43 4.71
N ALA A 12 -13.60 -11.46 4.15
CA ALA A 12 -12.30 -11.03 4.64
C ALA A 12 -12.39 -9.88 5.64
N ASP A 13 -11.65 -9.98 6.74
CA ASP A 13 -11.54 -8.91 7.74
C ASP A 13 -10.45 -7.89 7.40
N ILE A 14 -9.44 -8.33 6.65
CA ILE A 14 -8.22 -7.58 6.33
C ILE A 14 -7.86 -7.85 4.86
N TYR A 15 -7.75 -6.79 4.07
CA TYR A 15 -7.14 -6.84 2.74
C TYR A 15 -5.73 -6.27 2.79
N VAL A 16 -4.76 -7.06 2.32
CA VAL A 16 -3.36 -6.65 2.19
C VAL A 16 -2.98 -6.73 0.72
N LEU A 17 -2.76 -5.57 0.11
CA LEU A 17 -2.52 -5.47 -1.33
C LEU A 17 -1.11 -4.95 -1.58
N GLY A 18 -0.30 -5.76 -2.26
CA GLY A 18 1.06 -5.44 -2.66
C GLY A 18 1.19 -5.38 -4.18
N PHE A 19 1.76 -4.29 -4.69
CA PHE A 19 1.96 -4.03 -6.10
C PHE A 19 3.43 -3.77 -6.41
N GLN A 20 3.82 -4.11 -7.64
CA GLN A 20 5.14 -3.87 -8.20
C GLN A 20 4.99 -3.07 -9.49
N GLU A 21 6.04 -2.33 -9.85
CA GLU A 21 6.12 -1.54 -11.10
C GLU A 21 4.98 -0.52 -11.28
N ILE A 22 4.49 0.07 -10.19
CA ILE A 22 3.41 1.08 -10.26
C ILE A 22 3.84 2.42 -10.91
N VAL A 23 5.14 2.63 -11.08
CA VAL A 23 5.73 3.76 -11.82
C VAL A 23 6.80 3.25 -12.80
N PRO A 24 6.99 3.93 -13.95
CA PRO A 24 8.05 3.58 -14.89
C PRO A 24 9.43 3.65 -14.26
N LEU A 25 10.32 2.74 -14.65
CA LEU A 25 11.71 2.75 -14.19
C LEU A 25 12.52 3.77 -14.98
N ASN A 26 12.67 4.96 -14.39
CA ASN A 26 13.55 6.00 -14.90
C ASN A 26 14.30 6.67 -13.74
N ALA A 27 15.37 7.41 -14.05
CA ALA A 27 16.22 8.06 -13.06
C ALA A 27 15.42 9.01 -12.15
N ALA A 28 14.41 9.71 -12.70
CA ALA A 28 13.57 10.62 -11.92
C ALA A 28 12.74 9.89 -10.86
N ASN A 29 12.23 8.68 -11.15
CA ASN A 29 11.43 7.91 -10.19
C ASN A 29 12.28 7.14 -9.16
N VAL A 30 13.55 6.88 -9.46
CA VAL A 30 14.49 6.20 -8.54
C VAL A 30 15.24 7.20 -7.65
N LEU A 31 15.64 8.35 -8.21
CA LEU A 31 16.49 9.36 -7.54
C LEU A 31 15.72 10.61 -7.13
N GLY A 32 14.60 10.89 -7.79
CA GLY A 32 13.79 12.07 -7.52
C GLY A 32 12.81 11.86 -6.36
N PRO A 33 12.06 12.91 -5.99
CA PRO A 33 11.06 12.83 -4.94
C PRO A 33 9.98 11.81 -5.31
N GLN A 34 9.58 11.00 -4.34
CA GLN A 34 8.58 9.96 -4.55
C GLN A 34 7.25 10.54 -5.04
N ASN A 35 6.77 10.06 -6.19
CA ASN A 35 5.48 10.46 -6.76
C ASN A 35 4.31 9.82 -6.01
N ARG A 36 3.81 10.53 -5.00
CA ARG A 36 2.66 10.10 -4.18
C ARG A 36 1.31 10.13 -4.93
N LYS A 37 1.21 10.81 -6.08
CA LYS A 37 -0.06 10.87 -6.84
C LYS A 37 -0.52 9.48 -7.28
N VAL A 38 0.44 8.60 -7.62
CA VAL A 38 0.14 7.23 -8.04
C VAL A 38 -0.42 6.39 -6.89
N SER A 39 0.20 6.43 -5.71
CA SER A 39 -0.32 5.73 -4.52
C SER A 39 -1.68 6.27 -4.07
N MET A 40 -1.91 7.59 -4.13
CA MET A 40 -3.24 8.17 -3.85
C MET A 40 -4.31 7.65 -4.81
N LYS A 41 -4.01 7.57 -6.11
CA LYS A 41 -4.93 7.01 -7.11
C LYS A 41 -5.25 5.55 -6.83
N TRP A 42 -4.24 4.74 -6.49
CA TRP A 42 -4.46 3.34 -6.10
C TRP A 42 -5.34 3.22 -4.86
N ASN A 43 -5.05 3.99 -3.79
CA ASN A 43 -5.88 3.98 -2.59
C ASN A 43 -7.34 4.38 -2.87
N SER A 44 -7.56 5.37 -3.73
CA SER A 44 -8.91 5.79 -4.13
C SER A 44 -9.66 4.67 -4.87
N LEU A 45 -9.01 4.01 -5.83
CA LEU A 45 -9.61 2.90 -6.58
C LEU A 45 -9.90 1.68 -5.69
N ILE A 46 -8.99 1.35 -4.77
CA ILE A 46 -9.16 0.24 -3.84
C ILE A 46 -10.28 0.54 -2.85
N GLY A 47 -10.29 1.73 -2.26
CA GLY A 47 -11.35 2.14 -1.34
C GLY A 47 -12.73 2.17 -2.01
N ALA A 48 -12.80 2.58 -3.28
CA ALA A 48 -14.01 2.50 -4.08
C ALA A 48 -14.47 1.04 -4.29
N ALA A 49 -13.56 0.15 -4.69
CA ALA A 49 -13.85 -1.26 -4.94
C ALA A 49 -14.27 -2.01 -3.67
N LEU A 50 -13.55 -1.83 -2.56
CA LEU A 50 -13.85 -2.51 -1.30
C LEU A 50 -15.17 -2.06 -0.67
N ASN A 51 -15.55 -0.79 -0.87
CA ASN A 51 -16.74 -0.22 -0.25
C ASN A 51 -17.94 -0.13 -1.21
N ASN A 52 -17.83 -0.68 -2.42
CA ASN A 52 -18.84 -0.55 -3.48
C ASN A 52 -19.24 0.92 -3.75
N ARG A 53 -18.28 1.85 -3.71
CA ARG A 53 -18.49 3.29 -3.91
C ARG A 53 -17.90 3.75 -5.24
N THR A 54 -18.43 4.84 -5.80
CA THR A 54 -17.75 5.52 -6.92
C THR A 54 -16.46 6.18 -6.45
N PRO A 55 -15.35 6.10 -7.21
CA PRO A 55 -14.10 6.75 -6.82
C PRO A 55 -14.28 8.26 -6.66
N THR A 56 -14.04 8.78 -5.46
CA THR A 56 -14.07 10.23 -5.19
C THR A 56 -12.91 10.89 -5.94
N LYS A 57 -13.16 12.04 -6.59
CA LYS A 57 -12.09 12.83 -7.23
C LYS A 57 -11.07 13.23 -6.17
N VAL A 58 -9.80 12.88 -6.39
CA VAL A 58 -8.68 13.22 -5.49
C VAL A 58 -8.58 14.76 -5.39
N VAL A 59 -8.87 15.32 -4.22
CA VAL A 59 -8.60 16.73 -3.93
C VAL A 59 -7.09 16.87 -3.70
N GLU A 60 -6.43 17.72 -4.49
CA GLU A 60 -5.00 17.99 -4.36
C GLU A 60 -4.74 18.80 -3.07
N GLU A 61 -4.37 18.13 -1.98
CA GLU A 61 -3.81 18.83 -0.82
C GLU A 61 -2.34 19.20 -1.07
N ASN A 62 -2.08 20.49 -1.29
CA ASN A 62 -0.76 21.09 -1.21
C ASN A 62 -0.34 21.21 0.27
N LYS A 63 0.26 20.17 0.85
CA LYS A 63 0.94 20.27 2.16
C LYS A 63 2.33 19.61 2.13
N THR A 64 3.29 20.39 2.59
CA THR A 64 4.73 20.14 2.67
C THR A 64 5.04 18.80 3.37
N ALA A 65 6.06 18.11 2.86
CA ALA A 65 6.44 16.75 3.24
C ALA A 65 6.91 16.65 4.71
N GLU A 66 6.14 15.91 5.53
CA GLU A 66 6.65 15.26 6.73
C GLU A 66 6.95 13.78 6.46
N PRO A 67 8.04 13.23 7.03
CA PRO A 67 8.28 11.80 7.02
C PRO A 67 7.36 11.18 8.08
N GLN A 68 6.55 10.19 7.67
CA GLN A 68 5.77 9.32 8.57
C GLN A 68 4.45 9.89 9.15
N LYS A 69 3.56 10.44 8.31
CA LYS A 69 2.15 10.54 8.71
C LYS A 69 1.47 9.17 8.65
N ILE A 70 1.33 8.54 9.81
CA ILE A 70 0.28 7.56 10.08
C ILE A 70 -1.04 8.32 9.96
N TYR A 71 -1.76 8.12 8.86
CA TYR A 71 -3.10 8.69 8.69
C TYR A 71 -4.09 7.86 9.52
N PRO A 72 -4.97 8.46 10.31
CA PRO A 72 -6.37 8.37 9.98
C PRO A 72 -6.61 9.31 8.79
N LEU A 73 -7.02 8.77 7.64
CA LEU A 73 -7.58 9.60 6.56
C LEU A 73 -8.97 10.06 7.04
N LYS A 74 -9.04 10.91 8.06
CA LYS A 74 -10.31 11.50 8.49
C LYS A 74 -10.56 12.74 7.66
N GLU A 75 -11.32 12.53 6.58
CA GLU A 75 -12.47 13.35 6.18
C GLU A 75 -12.94 12.86 4.80
N HIS A 76 -13.86 11.89 4.80
CA HIS A 76 -15.23 12.11 4.33
C HIS A 76 -15.99 10.78 4.26
N ILE A 77 -17.15 10.76 4.94
CA ILE A 77 -18.25 9.81 4.80
C ILE A 77 -18.12 8.53 5.67
N TYR A 78 -18.39 8.68 6.98
CA TYR A 78 -19.40 7.81 7.58
C TYR A 78 -20.72 8.19 6.90
N ALA A 79 -21.01 7.59 5.75
CA ALA A 79 -22.39 7.55 5.30
C ALA A 79 -22.97 6.46 6.16
N GLU A 80 -24.06 6.76 6.84
CA GLU A 80 -24.99 5.74 7.27
C GLU A 80 -25.49 5.02 6.00
N GLY A 81 -24.70 4.05 5.56
CA GLY A 81 -25.09 3.04 4.58
C GLY A 81 -25.62 1.87 5.37
N GLU A 82 -26.94 1.72 5.36
CA GLU A 82 -27.56 0.48 5.82
C GLU A 82 -27.01 -0.68 4.96
N HIS A 83 -26.34 -1.64 5.59
CA HIS A 83 -25.96 -2.98 5.07
C HIS A 83 -24.65 -3.16 4.25
N GLY A 84 -23.48 -2.82 4.81
CA GLY A 84 -22.20 -3.36 4.33
C GLY A 84 -21.04 -3.16 5.32
N GLN A 85 -20.12 -4.13 5.42
CA GLN A 85 -18.90 -3.97 6.21
C GLN A 85 -17.95 -3.02 5.46
N ASP A 86 -17.96 -1.74 5.83
CA ASP A 86 -17.02 -0.77 5.26
C ASP A 86 -15.56 -1.12 5.66
N PHE A 87 -14.62 -0.87 4.74
CA PHE A 87 -13.19 -1.00 4.91
C PHE A 87 -12.48 0.36 4.94
N GLN A 88 -11.53 0.49 5.87
CA GLN A 88 -10.68 1.66 6.03
C GLN A 88 -9.21 1.32 5.82
N CYS A 89 -8.50 2.17 5.06
CA CYS A 89 -7.05 2.10 4.90
C CYS A 89 -6.36 2.49 6.22
N ILE A 90 -5.65 1.56 6.84
CA ILE A 90 -4.87 1.83 8.05
C ILE A 90 -3.45 2.32 7.73
N ILE A 91 -2.93 1.91 6.57
CA ILE A 91 -1.58 2.23 6.17
C ILE A 91 -1.40 1.98 4.67
N SER A 92 -0.65 2.87 4.02
CA SER A 92 -0.14 2.62 2.68
C SER A 92 1.27 3.17 2.56
N ARG A 93 2.14 2.44 1.85
CA ARG A 93 3.55 2.80 1.68
C ARG A 93 3.98 2.50 0.27
N GLN A 94 4.63 3.48 -0.36
CA GLN A 94 5.30 3.34 -1.64
C GLN A 94 6.83 3.36 -1.43
N MET A 95 7.57 2.61 -2.24
CA MET A 95 9.03 2.68 -2.38
C MET A 95 9.40 2.47 -3.85
N VAL A 96 9.87 3.52 -4.53
CA VAL A 96 10.09 3.51 -5.99
C VAL A 96 8.85 2.96 -6.72
N GLY A 97 8.95 1.78 -7.34
CA GLY A 97 7.86 1.09 -8.05
C GLY A 97 7.03 0.13 -7.21
N MET A 98 7.35 -0.03 -5.92
CA MET A 98 6.63 -0.91 -5.02
C MET A 98 5.58 -0.15 -4.22
N PHE A 99 4.45 -0.78 -3.96
CA PHE A 99 3.37 -0.19 -3.17
C PHE A 99 2.68 -1.28 -2.35
N ILE A 100 2.49 -1.04 -1.05
CA ILE A 100 1.70 -1.90 -0.17
C ILE A 100 0.65 -1.05 0.53
N THR A 101 -0.56 -1.56 0.65
CA THR A 101 -1.67 -0.92 1.36
C THR A 101 -2.46 -1.96 2.14
N ILE A 102 -2.85 -1.64 3.36
CA ILE A 102 -3.64 -2.52 4.23
C ILE A 102 -4.95 -1.83 4.56
N TRP A 103 -6.04 -2.56 4.31
CA TRP A 103 -7.41 -2.15 4.57
C TRP A 103 -8.02 -3.13 5.54
N VAL A 104 -8.74 -2.62 6.52
CA VAL A 104 -9.41 -3.42 7.55
C VAL A 104 -10.85 -3.00 7.64
N ARG A 105 -11.73 -3.91 8.05
CA ARG A 105 -13.11 -3.54 8.37
C ARG A 105 -13.14 -2.45 9.45
N CYS A 106 -14.10 -1.54 9.33
CA CYS A 106 -14.25 -0.39 10.22
C CYS A 106 -14.43 -0.78 11.70
N ASP A 107 -15.08 -1.91 11.99
CA ASP A 107 -15.26 -2.43 13.35
C ASP A 107 -13.98 -2.94 14.00
N LEU A 108 -12.98 -3.35 13.19
CA LEU A 108 -11.66 -3.77 13.65
C LEU A 108 -10.66 -2.61 13.75
N TYR A 109 -10.93 -1.46 13.14
CA TYR A 109 -10.00 -0.35 13.07
C TYR A 109 -9.50 0.10 14.47
N GLN A 110 -10.39 0.17 15.45
CA GLN A 110 -10.05 0.63 16.82
C GLN A 110 -9.20 -0.36 17.62
N THR A 111 -9.11 -1.62 17.19
CA THR A 111 -8.39 -2.68 17.91
C THR A 111 -6.95 -2.81 17.42
N ILE A 112 -6.57 -2.02 16.40
CA ILE A 112 -5.23 -1.99 15.83
C ILE A 112 -4.29 -1.15 16.68
N ARG A 113 -3.14 -1.72 17.01
CA ARG A 113 -2.11 -1.10 17.86
C ARG A 113 -0.72 -1.30 17.29
N HIS A 114 0.22 -0.44 17.69
CA HIS A 114 1.65 -0.60 17.44
C HIS A 114 2.00 -0.81 15.95
N LEU A 115 1.44 0.05 15.09
CA LEU A 115 1.72 0.05 13.66
C LEU A 115 3.18 0.48 13.40
N SER A 116 3.91 -0.33 12.63
CA SER A 116 5.31 -0.10 12.27
C SER A 116 5.52 -0.44 10.80
N ILE A 117 6.39 0.32 10.13
CA ILE A 117 6.71 0.15 8.71
C ILE A 117 8.20 0.27 8.51
N LEU A 118 8.77 -0.65 7.75
CA LEU A 118 10.15 -0.57 7.26
C LEU A 118 10.17 -0.75 5.74
N SER A 119 11.17 -0.16 5.10
CA SER A 119 11.39 -0.26 3.66
C SER A 119 12.89 -0.38 3.39
N VAL A 120 13.28 -1.38 2.61
CA VAL A 120 14.68 -1.72 2.32
C VAL A 120 14.84 -1.83 0.81
N GLY A 121 15.70 -0.99 0.21
CA GLY A 121 16.04 -1.06 -1.21
C GLY A 121 17.28 -1.91 -1.46
N CYS A 122 17.37 -2.58 -2.61
CA CYS A 122 18.52 -3.43 -2.96
C CYS A 122 19.43 -2.84 -4.06
N GLY A 123 19.29 -1.56 -4.39
CA GLY A 123 20.10 -0.94 -5.46
C GLY A 123 21.38 -0.25 -4.96
N ILE A 124 21.92 0.69 -5.75
CA ILE A 124 23.17 1.39 -5.42
C ILE A 124 23.03 2.06 -4.03
N MET A 125 24.05 1.96 -3.17
CA MET A 125 24.02 2.39 -1.76
C MET A 125 23.03 1.65 -0.82
N GLY A 126 22.48 0.49 -1.19
CA GLY A 126 21.60 -0.28 -0.29
C GLY A 126 20.23 0.38 -0.01
N CYS A 127 19.88 1.41 -0.79
CA CYS A 127 18.62 2.17 -0.67
C CYS A 127 18.01 2.53 -2.04
N LEU A 128 18.82 2.59 -3.12
CA LEU A 128 18.43 3.18 -4.40
C LEU A 128 18.17 2.08 -5.45
N GLY A 129 17.14 1.27 -5.20
CA GLY A 129 16.77 0.16 -6.08
C GLY A 129 15.30 0.15 -6.41
N ASN A 130 14.96 -0.17 -7.66
CA ASN A 130 13.63 -0.60 -8.06
C ASN A 130 13.25 -1.98 -7.48
N LYS A 131 14.23 -2.67 -6.88
CA LYS A 131 14.09 -3.91 -6.13
C LYS A 131 14.25 -3.65 -4.64
N GLY A 132 13.58 -4.42 -3.82
CA GLY A 132 13.59 -4.24 -2.37
C GLY A 132 12.38 -4.88 -1.71
N SER A 133 12.11 -4.44 -0.48
CA SER A 133 10.98 -4.91 0.31
C SER A 133 10.37 -3.79 1.15
N ILE A 134 9.06 -3.82 1.33
CA ILE A 134 8.33 -3.03 2.30
C ILE A 134 7.67 -4.00 3.28
N SER A 135 7.94 -3.83 4.58
CA SER A 135 7.32 -4.63 5.64
C SER A 135 6.47 -3.74 6.54
N ILE A 136 5.27 -4.23 6.86
CA ILE A 136 4.33 -3.55 7.75
C ILE A 136 3.93 -4.50 8.85
N ARG A 137 4.01 -4.05 10.10
CA ARG A 137 3.63 -4.79 11.29
C ARG A 137 2.60 -4.01 12.09
N PHE A 138 1.63 -4.71 12.67
CA PHE A 138 0.72 -4.16 13.68
C PHE A 138 0.23 -5.28 14.59
N TYR A 139 -0.44 -4.90 15.67
CA TYR A 139 -1.20 -5.79 16.52
C TYR A 139 -2.68 -5.58 16.24
N LEU A 140 -3.44 -6.65 16.07
CA LEU A 140 -4.89 -6.66 16.07
C LEU A 140 -5.34 -7.40 17.33
N HIS A 141 -6.01 -6.70 18.24
CA HIS A 141 -6.15 -7.17 19.62
C HIS A 141 -4.77 -7.58 20.15
N GLU A 142 -4.61 -8.78 20.69
CA GLU A 142 -3.34 -9.30 21.22
C GLU A 142 -2.49 -10.08 20.19
N THR A 143 -2.94 -10.17 18.94
CA THR A 143 -2.22 -10.92 17.88
C THR A 143 -1.40 -9.98 17.02
N SER A 144 -0.11 -10.27 16.84
CA SER A 144 0.74 -9.48 15.94
C SER A 144 0.74 -10.03 14.52
N PHE A 145 0.57 -9.15 13.54
CA PHE A 145 0.67 -9.46 12.11
C PHE A 145 1.87 -8.75 11.49
N CYS A 146 2.53 -9.39 10.53
CA CYS A 146 3.60 -8.79 9.73
C CYS A 146 3.39 -9.17 8.27
N PHE A 147 3.27 -8.17 7.41
CA PHE A 147 3.06 -8.31 5.98
C PHE A 147 4.23 -7.73 5.21
N ILE A 148 4.66 -8.43 4.16
CA ILE A 148 5.86 -8.08 3.40
C ILE A 148 5.50 -8.09 1.92
N CYS A 149 5.74 -6.96 1.24
CA CYS A 149 5.71 -6.86 -0.21
C CYS A 149 7.15 -6.73 -0.72
N SER A 150 7.60 -7.66 -1.55
CA SER A 150 8.97 -7.69 -2.08
C SER A 150 8.98 -7.64 -3.60
N HIS A 151 9.98 -6.97 -4.16
CA HIS A 151 10.30 -6.99 -5.58
C HIS A 151 11.74 -7.44 -5.72
N LEU A 152 11.93 -8.70 -6.09
CA LEU A 152 13.25 -9.34 -6.18
C LEU A 152 13.87 -9.15 -7.57
N ALA A 153 15.17 -9.40 -7.69
CA ALA A 153 15.86 -9.38 -8.98
C ALA A 153 15.24 -10.42 -9.93
N SER A 154 15.07 -10.06 -11.21
CA SER A 154 14.39 -10.92 -12.19
C SER A 154 15.22 -12.12 -12.67
N GLY A 155 16.49 -12.24 -12.26
CA GLY A 155 17.37 -13.36 -12.59
C GLY A 155 17.65 -13.49 -14.09
N GLY A 156 18.68 -12.81 -14.60
CA GLY A 156 19.25 -13.12 -15.91
C GLY A 156 20.44 -14.05 -15.74
N GLU A 157 20.45 -15.19 -16.45
CA GLU A 157 21.59 -16.11 -16.47
C GLU A 157 22.91 -15.37 -16.71
N ARG A 158 23.87 -15.59 -15.82
CA ARG A 158 25.29 -15.63 -16.19
C ARG A 158 25.71 -17.09 -16.24
N SER A 159 25.38 -17.79 -17.32
CA SER A 159 26.13 -18.98 -17.72
C SER A 159 27.42 -18.50 -18.41
N ARG A 160 28.49 -18.35 -17.61
CA ARG A 160 29.86 -18.29 -18.12
C ARG A 160 30.20 -19.62 -18.80
N PRO A 161 31.19 -19.63 -19.71
CA PRO A 161 32.40 -20.37 -19.35
C PRO A 161 33.58 -19.43 -19.07
N LYS A 162 34.38 -19.81 -18.08
CA LYS A 162 35.79 -19.44 -18.04
C LYS A 162 36.51 -20.34 -19.04
N THR A 163 37.13 -19.75 -20.05
CA THR A 163 38.32 -20.26 -20.74
C THR A 163 39.20 -19.08 -21.04
#